data_AF-A0A8J3FYU5-F1
#
_entry.id   AF-A0A8J3FYU5-F1
#
_cell.length_a   1.000
_cell.length_b   1.000
_cell.length_c   1.000
_cell.angle_alpha   90.00
_cell.angle_beta   90.00
_cell.angle_gamma   90.00
#
_symmetry.space_group_name_H-M   'P 1'
#
loop_
_entity.id
_entity.type
_entity.pdbx_description
1 polymer ?
#
loop_
_entity_poly.entity_id
_entity_poly.type
_entity_poly.pdbx_seq_one_letter_code
_entity_poly.pdbx_strand_id
1 'polypeptide(L)'
;MRPGEIIPAAEPVRLNPGRPRLRLTVVNVADRPVQVGSHFHLAAANPGLEFDRAAAWGHRLDVPAGTAVRFEPGVAREVDVIPIGGRRVVPGLRPEWAGVLDERGPEPTGSGKAGQ
;
A
#
# COMPACT_ATOMS: atom_id res chain seq x y z
N MET A 1 -21.58 -4.71 37.86
CA MET A 1 -21.48 -3.55 36.96
C MET A 1 -19.99 -3.24 36.79
N ARG A 2 -19.48 -3.11 35.56
CA ARG A 2 -18.10 -2.66 35.28
C ARG A 2 -18.16 -1.29 34.60
N PRO A 3 -17.92 -0.18 35.32
CA PRO A 3 -17.88 1.14 34.69
C PRO A 3 -16.88 1.21 33.54
N GLY A 4 -17.31 1.68 32.38
CA GLY A 4 -16.49 1.76 31.17
C GLY A 4 -16.41 0.48 30.34
N GLU A 5 -17.15 -0.57 30.69
CA GLU A 5 -17.19 -1.79 29.88
C GLU A 5 -17.79 -1.53 28.49
N ILE A 6 -17.09 -2.01 27.46
CA ILE A 6 -17.61 -2.11 26.10
C ILE A 6 -18.06 -3.55 25.87
N ILE A 7 -19.33 -3.73 25.52
CA ILE A 7 -19.89 -5.03 25.14
C ILE A 7 -20.03 -5.01 23.60
N PRO A 8 -19.06 -5.56 22.85
CA PRO A 8 -19.15 -5.59 21.40
C PRO A 8 -20.18 -6.62 20.94
N ALA A 9 -20.70 -6.42 19.72
CA ALA A 9 -21.42 -7.48 19.03
C ALA A 9 -20.47 -8.66 18.74
N ALA A 10 -21.01 -9.87 18.67
CA ALA A 10 -20.24 -11.06 18.34
C ALA A 10 -19.79 -11.09 16.87
N GLU A 11 -20.47 -10.35 15.99
CA GLU A 11 -20.19 -10.35 14.56
C GLU A 11 -18.93 -9.54 14.23
N PRO A 12 -17.96 -10.12 13.50
CA PRO A 12 -16.78 -9.39 13.05
C PRO A 12 -17.13 -8.29 12.03
N VAL A 13 -16.45 -7.16 12.12
CA VAL A 13 -16.55 -6.10 11.11
C VAL A 13 -15.79 -6.52 9.85
N ARG A 14 -16.49 -6.56 8.71
CA ARG A 14 -15.87 -6.87 7.41
C ARG A 14 -14.94 -5.73 6.98
N LEU A 15 -13.70 -6.09 6.65
CA LEU A 15 -12.70 -5.16 6.13
C LEU A 15 -12.95 -4.85 4.65
N ASN A 16 -13.02 -3.56 4.31
CA ASN A 16 -13.10 -3.04 2.95
C ASN A 16 -14.13 -3.80 2.06
N PRO A 17 -15.41 -3.88 2.47
CA PRO A 17 -16.41 -4.66 1.75
C PRO A 17 -16.60 -4.16 0.32
N GLY A 18 -16.81 -5.09 -0.62
CA GLY A 18 -17.10 -4.79 -2.02
C GLY A 18 -15.91 -4.28 -2.85
N ARG A 19 -14.70 -4.16 -2.28
CA ARG A 19 -13.52 -3.75 -3.05
C ARG A 19 -12.86 -4.95 -3.75
N PRO A 20 -12.48 -4.81 -5.03
CA PRO A 20 -11.73 -5.86 -5.72
C PRO A 20 -10.36 -6.01 -5.08
N ARG A 21 -9.94 -7.26 -4.88
CA ARG A 21 -8.66 -7.63 -4.27
C ARG A 21 -7.72 -8.16 -5.34
N LEU A 22 -6.48 -7.71 -5.28
CA LEU A 22 -5.38 -8.23 -6.06
C LEU A 22 -4.33 -8.78 -5.08
N ARG A 23 -3.82 -9.98 -5.34
CA ARG A 23 -2.72 -10.55 -4.57
C ARG A 23 -1.41 -10.26 -5.26
N LEU A 24 -0.43 -9.78 -4.50
CA LEU A 24 0.93 -9.52 -4.96
C LEU A 24 1.94 -10.23 -4.07
N THR A 25 2.98 -10.79 -4.69
CA THR A 25 4.17 -11.27 -3.98
C THR A 25 5.18 -10.14 -3.94
N VAL A 26 5.64 -9.81 -2.74
CA VAL A 26 6.61 -8.75 -2.48
C VAL A 26 7.85 -9.34 -1.83
N VAL A 27 9.03 -9.03 -2.36
CA VAL A 27 10.32 -9.44 -1.80
C VAL A 27 11.09 -8.20 -1.40
N ASN A 28 11.64 -8.15 -0.18
CA ASN A 28 12.57 -7.10 0.20
C ASN A 28 13.99 -7.51 -0.16
N VAL A 29 14.55 -6.93 -1.22
CA VAL A 29 15.93 -7.19 -1.67
C VAL A 29 16.96 -6.28 -1.01
N ALA A 30 16.52 -5.34 -0.16
CA ALA A 30 17.42 -4.50 0.63
C ALA A 30 17.91 -5.22 1.89
N ASP A 31 18.95 -4.66 2.50
CA ASP A 31 19.62 -5.14 3.71
C ASP A 31 18.92 -4.75 5.02
N ARG A 32 17.89 -3.90 4.94
CA ARG A 32 17.14 -3.37 6.09
C ARG A 32 15.66 -3.68 5.96
N PRO A 33 14.97 -3.90 7.09
CA PRO A 33 13.54 -4.14 7.08
C PRO A 33 12.77 -2.90 6.58
N VAL A 34 11.70 -3.16 5.82
CA VAL A 34 10.79 -2.12 5.31
C VAL A 34 9.40 -2.37 5.86
N GLN A 35 8.72 -1.31 6.28
CA GLN A 35 7.33 -1.37 6.75
C GLN A 35 6.46 -0.41 5.94
N VAL A 36 5.34 -0.93 5.40
CA VAL A 36 4.42 -0.17 4.55
C VAL A 36 3.05 -0.11 5.22
N GLY A 37 2.52 1.11 5.38
CA GLY A 37 1.25 1.36 6.04
C GLY A 37 0.01 1.10 5.17
N SER A 38 -1.13 0.88 5.83
CA SER A 38 -2.44 0.56 5.23
C SER A 38 -2.91 1.48 4.10
N HIS A 39 -2.52 2.75 4.10
CA HIS A 39 -2.98 3.77 3.13
C HIS A 39 -1.86 4.33 2.26
N PHE A 40 -0.69 3.70 2.28
CA PHE A 40 0.41 4.07 1.39
C PHE A 40 0.11 3.58 -0.03
N HIS A 41 0.36 4.43 -1.04
CA HIS A 41 0.25 4.01 -2.43
C HIS A 41 1.38 3.04 -2.75
N LEU A 42 1.04 1.76 -2.92
CA LEU A 42 2.04 0.69 -2.88
C LEU A 42 3.08 0.82 -3.99
N ALA A 43 2.70 1.27 -5.19
CA ALA A 43 3.65 1.49 -6.28
C ALA A 43 4.75 2.53 -5.93
N ALA A 44 4.47 3.47 -5.01
CA ALA A 44 5.42 4.44 -4.51
C ALA A 44 6.32 3.90 -3.37
N ALA A 45 6.19 2.63 -2.96
CA ALA A 45 6.93 2.08 -1.84
C ALA A 45 8.44 2.02 -2.11
N ASN A 46 9.21 1.74 -1.05
CA ASN A 46 10.69 1.69 -1.09
C ASN A 46 11.20 0.92 -2.33
N PRO A 47 12.18 1.46 -3.09
CA PRO A 47 12.78 0.77 -4.24
C PRO A 47 13.34 -0.62 -3.94
N GLY A 48 13.78 -0.87 -2.70
CA GLY A 48 14.27 -2.17 -2.24
C GLY A 48 13.19 -3.24 -2.09
N LEU A 49 11.91 -2.90 -2.31
CA LEU A 49 10.84 -3.87 -2.46
C LEU A 49 10.65 -4.18 -3.94
N GLU A 50 10.84 -5.45 -4.29
CA GLU A 50 10.63 -6.03 -5.61
C GLU A 50 9.24 -6.67 -5.68
N PHE A 51 8.42 -6.19 -6.63
CA PHE A 51 7.07 -6.66 -6.95
C PHE A 51 6.59 -5.99 -8.24
N ASP A 52 5.45 -6.43 -8.77
CA ASP A 52 4.81 -5.79 -9.93
C ASP A 52 4.25 -4.41 -9.56
N ARG A 53 5.03 -3.36 -9.82
CA ARG A 53 4.63 -1.97 -9.56
C ARG A 53 3.51 -1.50 -10.48
N ALA A 54 3.42 -2.06 -11.69
CA ALA A 54 2.37 -1.69 -12.63
C ALA A 54 1.02 -2.18 -12.13
N ALA A 55 0.95 -3.43 -11.65
CA ALA A 55 -0.24 -3.98 -11.01
C ALA A 55 -0.57 -3.26 -9.67
N ALA A 56 0.44 -2.78 -8.93
CA ALA A 56 0.25 -2.02 -7.70
C ALA A 56 -0.17 -0.55 -7.90
N TRP A 57 -0.24 -0.05 -9.14
CA TRP A 57 -0.62 1.34 -9.41
C TRP A 57 -2.03 1.65 -8.92
N GLY A 58 -2.18 2.74 -8.18
CA GLY A 58 -3.44 3.12 -7.54
C GLY A 58 -3.99 2.12 -6.52
N HIS A 59 -3.16 1.24 -5.96
CA HIS A 59 -3.52 0.30 -4.91
C HIS A 59 -2.85 0.62 -3.56
N ARG A 60 -3.51 0.18 -2.48
CA ARG A 60 -3.02 0.20 -1.09
C ARG A 60 -3.24 -1.17 -0.45
N LEU A 61 -2.53 -1.46 0.64
CA LEU A 61 -2.69 -2.74 1.37
C LEU A 61 -4.12 -2.93 1.89
N ASP A 62 -4.66 -4.14 1.75
CA ASP A 62 -5.95 -4.53 2.31
C ASP A 62 -5.80 -4.98 3.78
N VAL A 63 -5.37 -4.05 4.63
CA VAL A 63 -5.20 -4.28 6.07
C VAL A 63 -5.98 -3.23 6.87
N PRO A 64 -6.27 -3.46 8.16
CA PRO A 64 -6.98 -2.49 8.99
C PRO A 64 -6.31 -1.12 8.98
N ALA A 65 -7.13 -0.05 8.97
CA ALA A 65 -6.64 1.31 8.95
C ALA A 65 -5.70 1.59 10.13
N GLY A 66 -4.59 2.28 9.86
CA GLY A 66 -3.55 2.57 10.86
C GLY A 66 -2.53 1.45 11.09
N THR A 67 -2.76 0.24 10.56
CA THR A 67 -1.78 -0.86 10.64
C THR A 67 -0.82 -0.86 9.44
N ALA A 68 0.15 -1.77 9.46
CA ALA A 68 1.20 -1.88 8.44
C ALA A 68 1.64 -3.34 8.23
N VAL A 69 2.24 -3.60 7.07
CA VAL A 69 2.91 -4.86 6.75
C VAL A 69 4.41 -4.64 6.76
N ARG A 70 5.13 -5.51 7.48
CA ARG A 70 6.60 -5.52 7.57
C ARG A 70 7.20 -6.57 6.64
N PHE A 71 8.25 -6.20 5.92
CA PHE A 71 9.00 -7.03 4.99
C PHE A 71 10.44 -7.14 5.47
N GLU A 72 10.84 -8.34 5.90
CA GLU A 72 12.21 -8.64 6.30
C GLU A 72 13.11 -8.81 5.08
N PRO A 73 14.41 -8.47 5.17
CA PRO A 73 15.39 -8.73 4.11
C PRO A 73 15.36 -10.17 3.60
N GLY A 74 15.31 -10.34 2.27
CA GLY A 74 15.36 -11.62 1.58
C GLY A 74 14.08 -12.47 1.66
N VAL A 75 13.04 -12.03 2.38
CA VAL A 75 11.82 -12.83 2.58
C VAL A 75 10.73 -12.39 1.60
N ALA A 76 10.23 -13.35 0.82
CA ALA A 76 9.04 -13.17 0.01
C ALA A 76 7.77 -13.21 0.88
N ARG A 77 6.83 -12.30 0.61
CA ARG A 77 5.56 -12.23 1.33
C ARG A 77 4.42 -11.92 0.36
N GLU A 78 3.35 -12.71 0.43
CA GLU A 78 2.11 -12.39 -0.25
C GLU A 78 1.32 -11.34 0.53
N VAL A 79 0.79 -10.36 -0.19
CA VAL A 79 -0.10 -9.32 0.34
C VAL A 79 -1.30 -9.14 -0.56
N ASP A 80 -2.47 -8.93 0.04
CA ASP A 80 -3.65 -8.49 -0.69
C ASP A 80 -3.69 -6.96 -0.72
N VAL A 81 -4.04 -6.40 -1.88
CA VAL A 81 -4.15 -4.97 -2.13
C VAL A 81 -5.51 -4.64 -2.72
N ILE A 82 -5.97 -3.42 -2.48
CA ILE A 82 -7.24 -2.89 -2.97
C ILE A 82 -7.05 -1.50 -3.58
N PRO A 83 -7.92 -1.07 -4.52
CA PRO A 83 -7.84 0.26 -5.09
C PRO A 83 -7.96 1.36 -4.03
N ILE A 84 -7.14 2.39 -4.16
CA ILE A 84 -7.35 3.67 -3.49
C ILE A 84 -8.74 4.20 -3.88
N GLY A 85 -9.50 4.70 -2.91
CA GLY A 85 -10.84 5.26 -3.13
C GLY A 85 -10.83 6.78 -3.34
N GLY A 86 -12.02 7.39 -3.34
CA GLY A 86 -12.17 8.83 -3.51
C GLY A 86 -11.73 9.29 -4.90
N ARG A 87 -11.15 10.49 -5.00
CA ARG A 87 -10.67 11.07 -6.26
C ARG A 87 -9.42 10.41 -6.84
N ARG A 88 -8.82 9.44 -6.13
CA ARG A 88 -7.62 8.71 -6.56
C ARG A 88 -6.47 9.66 -6.98
N VAL A 89 -6.22 10.65 -6.12
CA VAL A 89 -5.10 11.59 -6.25
C VAL A 89 -4.08 11.33 -5.15
N VAL A 90 -2.82 11.12 -5.52
CA VAL A 90 -1.68 10.96 -4.62
C VAL A 90 -0.78 12.20 -4.73
N PRO A 91 -0.91 13.20 -3.85
CA PRO A 91 -0.21 14.48 -4.01
C PRO A 91 1.27 14.46 -3.59
N GLY A 92 1.76 13.38 -2.97
CA GLY A 92 3.11 13.30 -2.40
C GLY A 92 3.72 11.90 -2.51
N LEU A 93 4.46 11.48 -1.48
CA LEU A 93 5.29 10.25 -1.49
C LEU A 93 6.50 10.41 -2.43
N ARG A 94 6.60 9.57 -3.46
CA ARG A 94 7.65 9.65 -4.48
C ARG A 94 7.08 10.36 -5.71
N PRO A 95 7.66 11.47 -6.18
CA PRO A 95 7.12 12.27 -7.29
C PRO A 95 6.88 11.48 -8.58
N GLU A 96 7.71 10.49 -8.86
CA GLU A 96 7.59 9.62 -10.03
C GLU A 96 6.35 8.70 -9.98
N TRP A 97 5.76 8.51 -8.78
CA TRP A 97 4.56 7.71 -8.54
C TRP A 97 3.35 8.55 -8.07
N ALA A 98 3.47 9.87 -8.08
CA ALA A 98 2.44 10.80 -7.61
C ALA A 98 1.52 11.27 -8.76
N GLY A 99 0.44 11.95 -8.40
CA GLY A 99 -0.48 12.63 -9.32
C GLY A 99 -1.91 12.11 -9.28
N VAL A 100 -2.67 12.47 -10.31
CA VAL A 100 -4.03 11.98 -10.54
C VAL A 100 -3.92 10.60 -11.20
N LEU A 101 -4.24 9.54 -10.46
CA LEU A 101 -3.88 8.17 -10.83
C LEU A 101 -4.67 7.64 -12.03
N ASP A 102 -5.84 8.20 -12.30
CA ASP A 102 -6.73 7.76 -13.38
C ASP A 102 -6.51 8.55 -14.69
N GLU A 103 -5.68 9.59 -14.66
CA GLU A 103 -5.29 10.37 -15.85
C GLU A 103 -4.02 9.82 -16.52
N ARG A 104 -3.34 8.86 -15.90
CA ARG A 104 -2.11 8.26 -16.43
C ARG A 104 -1.92 6.82 -16.00
N GLY A 105 -1.05 6.13 -16.74
CA GLY A 105 -0.62 4.78 -16.45
C GLY A 105 0.47 4.66 -15.37
N PRO A 106 0.86 3.42 -15.07
CA PRO A 106 1.84 3.07 -14.05
C PRO A 106 3.29 3.42 -14.39
N GLU A 107 3.58 3.91 -15.61
CA GLU A 107 4.94 4.29 -15.97
C GLU A 107 5.43 5.41 -15.06
N PRO A 108 6.58 5.28 -14.39
CA PRO A 108 7.07 6.32 -13.50
C PRO A 108 7.39 7.58 -14.30
N THR A 109 7.01 8.76 -13.78
CA THR A 109 7.40 10.02 -14.41
C THR A 109 8.92 10.11 -14.39
N GLY A 110 9.53 10.50 -15.52
CA GLY A 110 10.97 10.61 -15.64
C GLY A 110 11.54 11.35 -14.43
N SER A 111 12.43 10.71 -13.69
CA SER A 111 13.17 11.36 -12.62
C SER A 111 14.00 12.46 -13.27
N GLY A 112 13.53 13.70 -13.18
CA GLY A 112 14.42 14.84 -13.38
C GLY A 112 15.64 14.56 -12.52
N LYS A 113 16.82 14.48 -13.15
CA LYS A 113 18.08 14.24 -12.47
C LYS A 113 18.15 15.21 -11.29
N ALA A 114 17.92 14.72 -10.07
CA ALA A 114 18.32 15.43 -8.87
C ALA A 114 19.83 15.62 -9.02
N GLY A 115 20.24 16.89 -8.98
CA GLY A 115 21.51 17.38 -9.50
C GLY A 115 22.75 16.68 -8.94
N GLN A 116 23.80 16.85 -9.73
CA GLN A 116 25.21 16.74 -9.36
C GLN A 116 25.50 17.37 -8.00
#